data_AF-A0A943K3D4-F1
#
_entry.id   AF-A0A943K3D4-F1
#
_cell.length_a   1.000
_cell.length_b   1.000
_cell.length_c   1.000
_cell.angle_alpha   90.00
_cell.angle_beta   90.00
_cell.angle_gamma   90.00
#
_symmetry.space_group_name_H-M   'P 1'
#
loop_
_entity.id
_entity.type
_entity.pdbx_description
1 polymer ?
#
loop_
_entity_poly.entity_id
_entity_poly.type
_entity_poly.pdbx_seq_one_letter_code
_entity_poly.pdbx_strand_id
1 'polypeptide(L)'
;MLKEALKEKTLSPQEVRAILNTDNKEIVELCKRASILPRKNSKGQTYFSYDEVKNLRRVQAQKRSVTNPMVTQVQKQPSAMRSILASLQQMENTLSDKIAKVIDEKLEGMDEVVVELIRCKTDNETLRQKIVDLNKEVYQLKNDLNSYKHIGLGLYRKQERHVWE
;
A
#
# COMPACT_ATOMS: atom_id res chain seq x y z
N MET A 1 -4.53 -24.00 31.30
CA MET A 1 -4.80 -22.55 31.24
C MET A 1 -3.55 -21.68 31.44
N LEU A 2 -2.61 -21.99 32.36
CA LEU A 2 -1.40 -21.16 32.53
C LEU A 2 -0.39 -21.22 31.34
N LYS A 3 -0.40 -22.30 30.56
CA LYS A 3 0.49 -22.49 29.39
C LYS A 3 0.02 -21.72 28.14
N GLU A 4 -1.22 -21.24 28.09
CA GLU A 4 -1.75 -20.45 26.97
C GLU A 4 -1.47 -18.96 27.14
N ALA A 5 -1.49 -18.45 28.37
CA ALA A 5 -1.16 -17.04 28.67
C ALA A 5 0.32 -16.67 28.40
N LEU A 6 1.22 -17.65 28.31
CA LEU A 6 2.64 -17.45 27.96
C LEU A 6 2.90 -17.45 26.45
N LYS A 7 1.97 -17.95 25.62
CA LYS A 7 2.09 -17.94 24.15
C LYS A 7 1.80 -16.59 23.52
N GLU A 8 1.17 -15.67 24.25
CA GLU A 8 0.85 -14.31 23.76
C GLU A 8 1.92 -13.26 24.09
N LYS A 9 3.02 -13.64 24.76
CA LYS A 9 4.09 -12.69 25.05
C LYS A 9 4.92 -12.42 23.79
N THR A 10 4.53 -11.41 23.05
CA THR A 10 5.23 -10.91 21.87
C THR A 10 6.43 -10.07 22.29
N LEU A 11 7.56 -10.27 21.62
CA LEU A 11 8.83 -9.58 21.85
C LEU A 11 9.05 -8.51 20.79
N SER A 12 9.48 -7.32 21.21
CA SER A 12 9.90 -6.24 20.34
C SER A 12 11.29 -6.51 19.73
N PRO A 13 11.65 -5.86 18.60
CA PRO A 13 12.99 -5.95 18.02
C PRO A 13 14.11 -5.60 19.02
N GLN A 14 13.85 -4.68 19.96
CA GLN A 14 14.81 -4.31 21.00
C GLN A 14 15.06 -5.45 21.99
N GLU A 15 14.00 -6.15 22.40
CA GLU A 15 14.12 -7.32 23.27
C GLU A 15 14.80 -8.49 22.54
N VAL A 16 14.49 -8.71 21.26
CA VAL A 16 15.17 -9.72 20.44
C VAL A 16 16.67 -9.41 20.31
N ARG A 17 17.02 -8.14 20.12
CA ARG A 17 18.42 -7.66 20.11
C ARG A 17 19.15 -8.02 21.41
N ALA A 18 18.50 -7.78 22.55
CA ALA A 18 19.05 -8.10 23.87
C ALA A 18 19.19 -9.62 24.08
N ILE A 19 18.20 -10.42 23.64
CA ILE A 19 18.20 -11.89 23.81
C ILE A 19 19.24 -12.56 22.91
N LEU A 20 19.37 -12.14 21.65
CA LEU A 20 20.28 -12.77 20.69
C LEU A 20 21.69 -12.16 20.71
N ASN A 21 21.85 -11.00 21.34
CA ASN A 21 23.09 -10.21 21.33
C ASN A 21 23.61 -9.99 19.89
N THR A 22 22.73 -9.50 19.03
CA THR A 22 23.00 -9.21 17.60
C THR A 22 22.42 -7.85 17.24
N ASP A 23 22.85 -7.23 16.15
CA ASP A 23 22.28 -5.95 15.70
C ASP A 23 21.03 -6.15 14.83
N ASN A 24 20.35 -5.05 14.45
CA ASN A 24 19.13 -5.12 13.66
C ASN A 24 19.38 -5.68 12.24
N LYS A 25 20.58 -5.45 11.67
CA LYS A 25 20.95 -5.98 10.36
C LYS A 25 21.08 -7.50 10.42
N GLU A 26 21.73 -8.03 11.45
CA GLU A 26 21.87 -9.46 11.66
C GLU A 26 20.54 -10.13 12.01
N ILE A 27 19.66 -9.47 12.76
CA ILE A 27 18.29 -9.98 13.00
C ILE A 27 17.55 -10.15 11.67
N VAL A 28 17.61 -9.17 10.76
CA VAL A 28 16.97 -9.26 9.44
C VAL A 28 17.54 -10.44 8.63
N GLU A 29 18.86 -10.63 8.64
CA GLU A 29 19.50 -11.77 7.97
C GLU A 29 19.10 -13.12 8.57
N LEU A 30 19.00 -13.21 9.90
CA LEU A 30 18.50 -14.41 10.57
C LEU A 30 17.03 -14.68 10.22
N CYS A 31 16.20 -13.65 10.11
CA CYS A 31 14.80 -13.79 9.67
C CYS A 31 14.71 -14.33 8.24
N LYS A 32 15.51 -13.81 7.30
CA LYS A 32 15.58 -14.32 5.92
C LYS A 32 15.97 -15.81 5.90
N ARG A 33 17.01 -16.18 6.64
CA ARG A 33 17.51 -17.55 6.72
C ARG A 33 16.54 -18.52 7.40
N ALA A 34 15.78 -18.04 8.37
CA ALA A 34 14.78 -18.82 9.08
C ALA A 34 13.41 -18.82 8.37
N SER A 35 13.27 -18.13 7.23
CA SER A 35 12.01 -17.89 6.52
C SER A 35 10.92 -17.31 7.43
N ILE A 36 11.31 -16.43 8.36
CA ILE A 36 10.40 -15.75 9.30
C ILE A 36 10.02 -14.39 8.72
N LEU A 37 8.73 -14.16 8.53
CA LEU A 37 8.17 -12.89 8.07
C LEU A 37 7.88 -11.96 9.27
N PRO A 38 8.45 -10.74 9.33
CA PRO A 38 8.18 -9.80 10.41
C PRO A 38 6.68 -9.45 10.50
N ARG A 39 6.08 -9.66 11.68
CA ARG A 39 4.66 -9.35 11.93
C ARG A 39 4.52 -7.96 12.57
N LYS A 40 3.42 -7.26 12.27
CA LYS A 40 3.09 -5.96 12.88
C LYS A 40 1.84 -6.06 13.73
N ASN A 41 1.83 -5.39 14.88
CA ASN A 41 0.65 -5.30 15.75
C ASN A 41 -0.34 -4.24 15.25
N SER A 42 -1.46 -4.06 15.95
CA SER A 42 -2.48 -3.05 15.65
C SER A 42 -1.97 -1.59 15.69
N LYS A 43 -0.79 -1.35 16.29
CA LYS A 43 -0.09 -0.07 16.33
C LYS A 43 1.00 0.06 15.26
N GLY A 44 1.11 -0.91 14.34
CA GLY A 44 2.11 -0.91 13.26
C GLY A 44 3.53 -1.29 13.68
N GLN A 45 3.75 -1.68 14.93
CA GLN A 45 5.07 -2.04 15.46
C GLN A 45 5.39 -3.51 15.19
N THR A 46 6.63 -3.79 14.78
CA THR A 46 7.09 -5.15 14.56
C THR A 46 7.17 -5.92 15.88
N TYR A 47 6.76 -7.18 15.88
CA TYR A 47 6.90 -8.07 17.02
C TYR A 47 7.26 -9.49 16.59
N PHE A 48 7.78 -10.26 17.55
CA PHE A 48 8.19 -11.65 17.38
C PHE A 48 7.54 -12.52 18.44
N SER A 49 7.10 -13.71 18.07
CA SER A 49 6.71 -14.74 19.03
C SER A 49 7.95 -15.36 19.68
N TYR A 50 7.76 -15.96 20.86
CA TYR A 50 8.83 -16.69 21.54
C TYR A 50 9.42 -17.82 20.68
N ASP A 51 8.57 -18.53 19.93
CA ASP A 51 8.99 -19.62 19.05
C ASP A 51 9.83 -19.13 17.87
N GLU A 52 9.49 -17.97 17.29
CA GLU A 52 10.30 -17.32 16.26
C GLU A 52 11.68 -16.95 16.80
N VAL A 53 11.78 -16.37 18.01
CA VAL A 53 13.07 -16.02 18.62
C VAL A 53 13.91 -17.25 18.96
N LYS A 54 13.27 -18.35 19.40
CA LYS A 54 13.94 -19.63 19.61
C LYS A 54 14.52 -20.19 18.31
N ASN A 55 13.77 -20.08 17.20
CA ASN A 55 14.23 -20.48 15.88
C ASN A 55 15.40 -19.61 15.40
N LEU A 56 15.34 -18.28 15.59
CA LEU A 56 16.44 -17.37 15.27
C LEU A 56 17.71 -17.72 16.04
N ARG A 57 17.61 -18.06 17.33
CA ARG A 57 18.75 -18.52 18.15
C ARG A 57 19.37 -19.82 17.61
N ARG A 58 18.55 -20.76 17.14
CA ARG A 58 19.04 -22.00 16.52
C ARG A 58 19.81 -21.72 15.23
N VAL A 59 19.29 -20.84 14.36
CA VAL A 59 19.95 -20.44 13.10
C VAL A 59 21.23 -19.65 13.37
N GLN A 60 21.23 -18.81 14.41
CA GLN A 60 22.41 -18.08 14.86
C GLN A 60 23.52 -19.03 15.36
N ALA A 61 23.17 -20.06 16.13
CA ALA A 61 24.11 -21.07 16.58
C ALA A 61 24.71 -21.84 15.39
N GLN A 62 23.90 -22.24 14.42
CA GLN A 62 24.37 -22.86 13.18
C GLN A 62 25.32 -21.94 12.40
N LYS A 63 25.06 -20.62 12.35
CA LYS A 63 25.97 -19.64 11.73
C LYS A 63 27.32 -19.58 12.45
N ARG A 64 27.33 -19.63 13.79
CA ARG A 64 28.56 -19.59 14.61
C ARG A 64 29.32 -20.92 14.64
N SER A 65 28.66 -22.06 14.44
CA SER A 65 29.33 -23.36 14.34
C SER A 65 30.15 -23.53 13.06
N VAL A 66 29.94 -22.71 12.04
CA VAL A 66 30.68 -22.76 10.77
C VAL A 66 32.04 -22.02 10.86
N THR A 67 32.35 -21.34 11.97
CA THR A 67 33.60 -20.57 12.13
C THR A 67 34.73 -21.26 12.92
N ASN A 68 34.61 -22.56 13.26
CA ASN A 68 35.74 -23.31 13.82
C ASN A 68 36.54 -24.00 12.68
N PRO A 69 37.84 -23.67 12.48
CA PRO A 69 38.63 -24.27 11.42
C PRO A 69 39.29 -25.55 11.95
N MET A 70 38.69 -26.71 11.72
CA MET A 70 39.47 -27.95 11.69
C MET A 70 38.78 -29.02 10.83
N VAL A 71 39.58 -29.56 9.91
CA VAL A 71 39.34 -30.74 9.06
C VAL A 71 38.48 -30.52 7.81
N THR A 72 39.21 -30.24 6.74
CA THR A 72 39.04 -30.67 5.34
C THR A 72 37.94 -31.71 5.08
N GLN A 73 36.83 -31.25 4.51
CA GLN A 73 36.30 -31.80 3.26
C GLN A 73 35.64 -30.65 2.52
N VAL A 74 36.33 -30.15 1.49
CA VAL A 74 35.62 -29.44 0.42
C VAL A 74 34.70 -30.48 -0.19
N GLN A 75 33.46 -30.54 0.28
CA GLN A 75 32.37 -31.14 -0.48
C GLN A 75 32.33 -30.37 -1.80
N LYS A 76 33.07 -30.86 -2.78
CA LYS A 76 32.83 -30.55 -4.18
C LYS A 76 31.39 -30.97 -4.39
N GLN A 77 30.46 -30.02 -4.31
CA GLN A 77 29.11 -30.28 -4.75
C GLN A 77 29.20 -30.91 -6.13
N PRO A 78 28.43 -31.99 -6.39
CA PRO A 78 28.49 -32.69 -7.67
C PRO A 78 28.39 -31.67 -8.81
N SER A 79 29.20 -31.81 -9.86
CA SER A 79 29.19 -30.88 -11.01
C SER A 79 27.79 -30.67 -11.58
N ALA A 80 26.95 -31.72 -11.54
CA ALA A 80 25.53 -31.66 -11.87
C ALA A 80 24.74 -30.69 -10.97
N MET A 81 24.99 -30.67 -9.66
CA MET A 81 24.33 -29.78 -8.71
C MET A 81 24.69 -28.30 -8.95
N ARG A 82 25.95 -28.02 -9.31
CA ARG A 82 26.37 -26.65 -9.73
C ARG A 82 25.72 -26.23 -11.03
N SER A 83 25.63 -27.13 -12.01
CA SER A 83 24.95 -26.85 -13.28
C SER A 83 23.46 -26.58 -13.06
N ILE A 84 22.80 -27.35 -12.19
CA ILE A 84 21.39 -27.14 -11.85
C ILE A 84 21.21 -25.79 -11.15
N LEU A 85 22.05 -25.46 -10.17
CA LEU A 85 22.00 -24.15 -9.50
C LEU A 85 22.20 -23.00 -10.49
N ALA A 86 23.17 -23.11 -11.40
CA ALA A 86 23.40 -22.11 -12.43
C ALA A 86 22.19 -21.97 -13.37
N SER A 87 21.57 -23.08 -13.79
CA SER A 87 20.36 -23.07 -14.61
C SER A 87 19.16 -22.47 -13.88
N LEU A 88 18.98 -22.76 -12.59
CA LEU A 88 17.92 -22.16 -11.77
C LEU A 88 18.13 -20.65 -11.60
N GLN A 89 19.37 -20.22 -11.35
CA GLN A 89 19.71 -18.81 -11.22
C GLN A 89 19.54 -18.06 -12.55
N GLN A 90 19.88 -18.69 -13.67
CA GLN A 90 19.61 -18.15 -15.00
C GLN A 90 18.11 -18.06 -15.29
N MET A 91 17.33 -19.06 -14.87
CA MET A 91 15.87 -19.06 -15.00
C MET A 91 15.23 -17.97 -14.14
N GLU A 92 15.70 -17.79 -12.90
CA GLU A 92 15.27 -16.73 -11.99
C GLU A 92 15.50 -15.35 -12.61
N ASN A 93 16.70 -15.10 -13.14
CA ASN A 93 17.03 -13.83 -13.80
C ASN A 93 16.14 -13.60 -15.03
N THR A 94 16.02 -14.63 -15.89
CA THR A 94 15.19 -14.54 -17.11
C THR A 94 13.72 -14.29 -16.78
N LEU A 95 13.21 -14.93 -15.72
CA LEU A 95 11.83 -14.73 -15.27
C LEU A 95 11.65 -13.33 -14.68
N SER A 96 12.59 -12.86 -13.87
CA SER A 96 12.56 -11.51 -13.30
C SER A 96 12.57 -10.44 -14.38
N ASP A 97 13.40 -10.59 -15.41
CA ASP A 97 13.47 -9.67 -16.54
C ASP A 97 12.14 -9.65 -17.34
N LYS A 98 11.55 -10.82 -17.58
CA LYS A 98 10.25 -10.92 -18.25
C LYS A 98 9.12 -10.28 -17.44
N ILE A 99 9.13 -10.48 -16.12
CA ILE A 99 8.13 -9.87 -15.23
C ILE A 99 8.29 -8.35 -15.24
N ALA A 100 9.52 -7.84 -15.11
CA ALA A 100 9.80 -6.41 -15.18
C ALA A 100 9.29 -5.81 -16.48
N LYS A 101 9.61 -6.44 -17.62
CA LYS A 101 9.16 -5.99 -18.94
C LYS A 101 7.64 -5.96 -19.06
N VAL A 102 6.93 -7.00 -18.60
CA VAL A 102 5.46 -7.03 -18.64
C VAL A 102 4.87 -5.96 -17.73
N ILE A 103 5.46 -5.67 -16.58
CA ILE A 103 5.02 -4.59 -15.70
C ILE A 103 5.18 -3.24 -16.40
N ASP A 104 6.33 -2.99 -17.01
CA ASP A 104 6.60 -1.75 -17.75
C ASP A 104 5.57 -1.55 -18.88
N GLU A 105 5.35 -2.57 -19.72
CA GLU A 105 4.36 -2.53 -20.82
C GLU A 105 2.92 -2.31 -20.32
N LYS A 106 2.57 -2.80 -19.13
CA LYS A 106 1.21 -2.65 -18.56
C LYS A 106 1.01 -1.32 -17.83
N LEU A 107 2.08 -0.70 -17.38
CA LEU A 107 2.04 0.61 -16.70
C LEU A 107 2.30 1.77 -17.66
N GLU A 108 2.82 1.50 -18.86
CA GLU A 108 3.01 2.50 -19.91
C GLU A 108 1.69 3.18 -20.28
N GLY A 109 1.69 4.52 -20.25
CA GLY A 109 0.52 5.36 -20.53
C GLY A 109 -0.52 5.44 -19.40
N MET A 110 -0.28 4.83 -18.24
CA MET A 110 -1.17 4.98 -17.07
C MET A 110 -1.23 6.43 -16.58
N ASP A 111 -0.13 7.18 -16.70
CA ASP A 111 -0.03 8.59 -16.35
C ASP A 111 -0.93 9.48 -17.21
N GLU A 112 -0.99 9.23 -18.52
CA GLU A 112 -1.90 9.93 -19.44
C GLU A 112 -3.37 9.73 -19.03
N VAL A 113 -3.75 8.51 -18.69
CA VAL A 113 -5.11 8.19 -18.23
C VAL A 113 -5.42 8.92 -16.91
N VAL A 114 -4.46 8.98 -15.99
CA VAL A 114 -4.63 9.70 -14.72
C VAL A 114 -4.79 11.21 -14.96
N VAL A 115 -4.02 11.80 -15.87
CA VAL A 115 -4.14 13.21 -16.24
C VAL A 115 -5.51 13.51 -16.84
N GLU A 116 -5.97 12.70 -17.79
CA GLU A 116 -7.28 12.91 -18.41
C GLU A 116 -8.41 12.70 -17.39
N LEU A 117 -8.27 11.75 -16.47
CA LEU A 117 -9.22 11.58 -15.36
C LEU A 117 -9.28 12.80 -14.44
N ILE A 118 -8.14 13.41 -14.10
CA ILE A 118 -8.09 14.65 -13.30
C ILE A 118 -8.80 15.78 -14.04
N ARG A 119 -8.56 15.92 -15.35
CA ARG A 119 -9.23 16.89 -16.20
C ARG A 119 -10.74 16.68 -16.19
N CYS A 120 -11.21 15.47 -16.50
CA CYS A 120 -12.63 15.12 -16.46
C CYS A 120 -13.24 15.39 -15.08
N LYS A 121 -12.54 15.10 -13.99
CA LYS A 121 -13.04 15.36 -12.63
C LYS A 121 -13.19 16.85 -12.34
N THR A 122 -12.25 17.66 -12.82
CA THR A 122 -12.28 19.12 -12.67
C THR A 122 -13.41 19.73 -13.50
N ASP A 123 -13.55 19.30 -14.75
CA ASP A 123 -14.63 19.73 -15.64
C ASP A 123 -16.00 19.33 -15.09
N ASN A 124 -16.11 18.12 -14.53
CA ASN A 124 -17.35 17.62 -13.93
C ASN A 124 -17.79 18.48 -12.74
N GLU A 125 -16.86 18.87 -11.88
CA GLU A 125 -17.16 19.74 -10.74
C GLU A 125 -17.57 21.16 -11.19
N THR A 126 -16.90 21.67 -12.22
CA THR A 126 -17.26 22.96 -12.84
C THR A 126 -18.69 22.93 -13.41
N LEU A 127 -19.07 21.82 -14.07
CA LEU A 127 -20.44 21.64 -14.59
C LEU A 127 -21.47 21.54 -13.47
N ARG A 128 -21.17 20.86 -12.36
CA ARG A 128 -22.04 20.83 -11.18
C ARG A 128 -22.31 22.24 -10.63
N GLN A 129 -21.26 23.06 -10.52
CA GLN A 129 -21.42 24.44 -10.07
C GLN A 129 -22.29 25.25 -11.03
N LYS A 130 -22.08 25.10 -12.35
CA LYS A 130 -22.90 25.78 -13.37
C LYS A 130 -24.38 25.39 -13.29
N ILE A 131 -24.69 24.12 -13.00
CA ILE A 131 -26.07 23.66 -12.77
C ILE A 131 -26.69 24.38 -11.56
N VAL A 132 -25.96 24.50 -10.46
CA VAL A 132 -26.43 25.20 -9.26
C VAL A 132 -26.74 26.67 -9.56
N ASP A 133 -25.84 27.35 -10.27
CA ASP A 133 -26.00 28.77 -10.57
C ASP A 133 -27.14 29.03 -11.56
N LEU A 134 -27.27 28.20 -12.61
CA LEU A 134 -28.40 28.26 -13.53
C LEU A 134 -29.73 27.98 -12.82
N ASN A 135 -29.77 27.04 -11.87
CA ASN A 135 -30.98 26.78 -11.10
C ASN A 135 -31.40 27.99 -10.25
N LYS A 136 -30.44 28.71 -9.66
CA LYS A 136 -30.71 29.96 -8.94
C LYS A 136 -31.24 31.04 -9.88
N GLU A 137 -30.64 31.19 -11.06
CA GLU A 137 -31.06 32.16 -12.07
C GLU A 137 -32.49 31.84 -12.58
N VAL A 138 -32.78 30.58 -12.89
CA VAL A 138 -34.12 30.12 -13.28
C VAL A 138 -35.14 30.44 -12.19
N TYR A 139 -34.80 30.21 -10.93
CA TYR A 139 -35.69 30.53 -9.81
C TYR A 139 -35.94 32.04 -9.71
N GLN A 140 -34.89 32.85 -9.85
CA GLN A 140 -34.99 34.31 -9.81
C GLN A 140 -35.85 34.84 -10.95
N LEU A 141 -35.61 34.38 -12.18
CA LEU A 141 -36.38 34.76 -13.36
C LEU A 141 -37.85 34.33 -13.26
N LYS A 142 -38.13 33.15 -12.71
CA LYS A 142 -39.51 32.71 -12.44
C LYS A 142 -40.20 33.65 -11.44
N ASN A 143 -39.52 34.03 -10.37
CA ASN A 143 -40.09 34.97 -9.40
C ASN A 143 -40.32 36.35 -9.99
N ASP A 144 -39.38 36.83 -10.81
CA ASP A 144 -39.52 38.11 -11.49
C ASP A 144 -40.63 38.07 -12.54
N LEU A 145 -40.78 36.98 -13.30
CA LEU A 145 -41.90 36.78 -14.22
C LEU A 145 -43.25 36.76 -13.48
N ASN A 146 -43.33 36.05 -12.36
CA ASN A 146 -44.53 35.99 -11.51
C ASN A 146 -44.91 37.36 -10.91
N SER A 147 -43.97 38.31 -10.88
CA SER A 147 -44.28 39.69 -10.48
C SER A 147 -45.10 40.44 -11.52
N TYR A 148 -45.24 39.94 -12.76
CA TYR A 148 -46.05 40.59 -13.79
C TYR A 148 -47.48 40.03 -13.83
N LYS A 149 -48.47 40.92 -13.86
CA LYS A 149 -49.88 40.59 -14.03
C LYS A 149 -50.37 41.05 -15.40
N HIS A 150 -51.09 40.19 -16.11
CA HIS A 150 -51.72 40.54 -17.38
C HIS A 150 -52.86 41.53 -17.15
N ILE A 151 -52.92 42.60 -17.95
CA ILE A 151 -53.94 43.66 -17.85
C ILE A 151 -54.79 43.81 -19.14
N GLY A 152 -54.67 42.87 -20.09
CA GLY A 152 -55.46 42.86 -21.34
C GLY A 152 -54.66 43.32 -22.57
N LEU A 153 -55.14 42.98 -23.77
CA LEU A 153 -54.51 43.34 -25.07
C LEU A 153 -53.02 42.98 -25.18
N GLY A 154 -52.55 41.95 -24.45
CA GLY A 154 -51.15 41.56 -24.41
C GLY A 154 -50.25 42.44 -23.53
N LEU A 155 -50.81 43.40 -22.79
CA LEU A 155 -50.08 44.26 -21.86
C LEU A 155 -49.95 43.59 -20.49
N TYR A 156 -48.79 43.80 -19.86
CA TYR A 156 -48.46 43.31 -18.52
C TYR A 156 -48.05 44.48 -17.63
N ARG A 157 -48.43 44.44 -16.35
CA ARG A 157 -47.99 45.39 -15.32
C ARG A 157 -47.24 44.66 -14.23
N LYS A 158 -46.07 45.19 -13.83
CA LYS A 158 -45.33 44.69 -12.66
C LYS A 158 -46.10 45.03 -11.39
N GLN A 159 -46.33 44.03 -10.54
CA GLN A 159 -46.91 44.17 -9.21
C GLN A 159 -45.83 44.74 -8.30
N GLU A 160 -46.16 45.82 -7.57
CA GLU A 160 -45.27 46.35 -6.54
C GLU A 160 -45.19 45.33 -5.39
N ARG A 161 -43.96 44.95 -5.00
CA ARG A 161 -43.77 44.11 -3.82
C ARG A 161 -44.08 44.98 -2.59
N HIS A 162 -45.19 44.69 -1.89
CA HIS A 162 -45.37 45.20 -0.53
C HIS A 162 -44.28 44.57 0.36
N VAL A 163 -43.27 45.37 0.69
CA VAL A 163 -42.36 45.08 1.80
C VAL A 163 -43.12 45.44 3.06
N TRP A 164 -43.49 44.45 3.87
CA TRP A 164 -43.86 44.72 5.26
C TRP A 164 -42.54 44.96 6.01
N GLU A 165 -42.41 46.15 6.63
CA GLU A 165 -41.32 46.47 7.55
C GLU A 165 -41.36 45.61 8.82
#